data_AF-A0A5C0S9A4-F1
#
_entry.id   AF-A0A5C0S9A4-F1
#
_cell.length_a   1.000
_cell.length_b   1.000
_cell.length_c   1.000
_cell.angle_alpha   90.00
_cell.angle_beta   90.00
_cell.angle_gamma   90.00
#
_symmetry.space_group_name_H-M   'P 1'
#
loop_
_entity.id
_entity.type
_entity.pdbx_description
1 polymer ?
#
loop_
_entity_poly.entity_id
_entity_poly.type
_entity_poly.pdbx_seq_one_letter_code
_entity_poly.pdbx_strand_id
1 'polypeptide(L)'
;MISEKLMKELNEQIKFEFFSANLYLAMAAYCASEDLDGFANFFKVQAEEERFHAMKFFDYVVEMDGRVTISALDEPQNEYTSILDVFQKGLEHEKLVTQRIYKLTDLAMEEREHATISFLRWFIDEQVEEESTFNSIIKKLQRIRDNSNALYMLDTELAQRTFTPPAE
;
A
#
# COMPACT_ATOMS: atom_id res chain seq x y z
N MET A 1 -0.83 4.60 28.86
CA MET A 1 -2.18 4.50 28.27
C MET A 1 -2.17 5.41 27.07
N ILE A 2 -2.40 4.84 25.89
CA ILE A 2 -2.39 5.56 24.62
C ILE A 2 -3.41 6.71 24.63
N SER A 3 -3.05 7.86 24.07
CA SER A 3 -3.96 9.01 24.05
C SER A 3 -5.13 8.75 23.10
N GLU A 4 -6.27 9.41 23.34
CA GLU A 4 -7.41 9.36 22.41
C GLU A 4 -7.03 9.85 21.00
N LYS A 5 -6.09 10.82 20.92
CA LYS A 5 -5.61 11.36 19.65
C LYS A 5 -4.80 10.31 18.88
N LEU A 6 -3.83 9.66 19.52
CA LEU A 6 -3.01 8.64 18.87
C LEU A 6 -3.85 7.39 18.51
N MET A 7 -4.77 6.98 19.38
CA MET A 7 -5.73 5.91 19.10
C MET A 7 -6.61 6.21 17.88
N LYS A 8 -7.05 7.46 17.73
CA LYS A 8 -7.81 7.89 16.56
C LYS A 8 -6.97 7.80 15.28
N GLU A 9 -5.74 8.32 15.28
CA GLU A 9 -4.89 8.29 14.08
C GLU A 9 -4.48 6.85 13.68
N LEU A 10 -4.30 5.93 14.65
CA LEU A 10 -4.13 4.51 14.36
C LEU A 10 -5.35 3.92 13.64
N ASN A 11 -6.57 4.23 14.10
CA ASN A 11 -7.80 3.81 13.42
C ASN A 11 -7.95 4.41 12.02
N GLU A 12 -7.57 5.68 11.85
CA GLU A 12 -7.54 6.32 10.53
C GLU A 12 -6.51 5.67 9.60
N GLN A 13 -5.39 5.18 10.13
CA GLN A 13 -4.42 4.42 9.34
C GLN A 13 -4.96 3.05 8.94
N ILE A 14 -5.64 2.32 9.84
CA ILE A 14 -6.35 1.06 9.48
C ILE A 14 -7.31 1.29 8.31
N LYS A 15 -8.12 2.35 8.37
CA LYS A 15 -9.02 2.73 7.27
C LYS A 15 -8.22 2.98 5.97
N PHE A 16 -7.11 3.71 6.08
CA PHE A 16 -6.32 4.08 4.91
C PHE A 16 -5.69 2.86 4.23
N GLU A 17 -5.14 1.90 4.98
CA GLU A 17 -4.59 0.66 4.39
C GLU A 17 -5.67 -0.20 3.73
N PHE A 18 -6.87 -0.31 4.33
CA PHE A 18 -7.99 -0.96 3.67
C PHE A 18 -8.43 -0.24 2.39
N PHE A 19 -8.35 1.10 2.38
CA PHE A 19 -8.58 1.87 1.17
C PHE A 19 -7.48 1.61 0.12
N SER A 20 -6.20 1.58 0.51
CA SER A 20 -5.07 1.21 -0.36
C SER A 20 -5.31 -0.16 -1.03
N ALA A 21 -5.74 -1.15 -0.26
CA ALA A 21 -6.10 -2.47 -0.79
C ALA A 21 -7.20 -2.41 -1.86
N ASN A 22 -8.25 -1.60 -1.64
CA ASN A 22 -9.32 -1.43 -2.63
C ASN A 22 -8.88 -0.64 -3.85
N LEU A 23 -8.02 0.37 -3.67
CA LEU A 23 -7.41 1.13 -4.76
C LEU A 23 -6.57 0.22 -5.66
N TYR A 24 -5.73 -0.63 -5.08
CA TYR A 24 -4.94 -1.59 -5.86
C TYR A 24 -5.80 -2.65 -6.52
N LEU A 25 -6.91 -3.06 -5.91
CA LEU A 25 -7.86 -3.93 -6.59
C LEU A 25 -8.50 -3.24 -7.82
N ALA A 26 -8.77 -1.92 -7.76
CA ALA A 26 -9.24 -1.15 -8.90
C ALA A 26 -8.19 -1.03 -10.01
N MET A 27 -6.92 -0.80 -9.65
CA MET A 27 -5.80 -0.83 -10.59
C MET A 27 -5.63 -2.20 -11.25
N ALA A 28 -5.79 -3.29 -10.49
CA ALA A 28 -5.78 -4.64 -11.01
C ALA A 28 -6.92 -4.88 -12.01
N ALA A 29 -8.12 -4.37 -11.72
CA ALA A 29 -9.28 -4.48 -12.60
C ALA A 29 -9.06 -3.74 -13.92
N TYR A 30 -8.48 -2.52 -13.88
CA TYR A 30 -8.08 -1.79 -15.07
C TYR A 30 -7.04 -2.58 -15.90
N CYS A 31 -6.00 -3.12 -15.26
CA CYS A 31 -4.99 -3.91 -15.97
C CYS A 31 -5.60 -5.15 -16.64
N ALA A 32 -6.53 -5.82 -15.95
CA ALA A 32 -7.23 -6.97 -16.51
C ALA A 32 -8.13 -6.61 -17.70
N SER A 33 -8.76 -5.43 -17.71
CA SER A 33 -9.57 -5.01 -18.87
C SER A 33 -8.74 -4.66 -20.10
N GLU A 34 -7.44 -4.39 -19.91
CA GLU A 34 -6.47 -4.10 -20.97
C GLU A 34 -5.68 -5.36 -21.42
N ASP A 35 -6.12 -6.56 -20.99
CA ASP A 35 -5.44 -7.84 -21.25
C ASP A 35 -3.98 -7.89 -20.74
N LEU A 36 -3.69 -7.18 -19.63
CA LEU A 36 -2.39 -7.13 -18.96
C LEU A 36 -2.41 -7.98 -17.67
N ASP A 37 -2.49 -9.30 -17.84
CA ASP A 37 -2.73 -10.26 -16.75
C ASP A 37 -1.67 -10.26 -15.66
N GLY A 38 -0.39 -10.09 -16.01
CA GLY A 38 0.70 -10.04 -15.06
C GLY A 38 0.74 -8.75 -14.25
N PHE A 39 0.44 -7.62 -14.88
CA PHE A 39 0.21 -6.36 -14.17
C PHE A 39 -1.02 -6.45 -13.24
N ALA A 40 -2.09 -7.11 -13.69
CA ALA A 40 -3.26 -7.35 -12.85
C ALA A 40 -2.91 -8.24 -11.63
N ASN A 41 -2.06 -9.27 -11.82
CA ASN A 41 -1.56 -10.08 -10.71
C ASN A 41 -0.75 -9.25 -9.71
N PHE A 42 0.17 -8.41 -10.20
CA PHE A 42 0.97 -7.54 -9.34
C PHE A 42 0.11 -6.73 -8.37
N PHE A 43 -0.96 -6.11 -8.87
CA PHE A 43 -1.85 -5.28 -8.06
C PHE A 43 -2.81 -6.09 -7.18
N LYS A 44 -3.21 -7.30 -7.59
CA LYS A 44 -3.95 -8.21 -6.69
C LYS A 44 -3.11 -8.59 -5.47
N VAL A 45 -1.83 -8.89 -5.70
CA VAL A 45 -0.89 -9.22 -4.63
C VAL A 45 -0.61 -7.99 -3.76
N GLN A 46 -0.42 -6.81 -4.35
CA GLN A 46 -0.32 -5.56 -3.58
C GLN A 46 -1.56 -5.36 -2.69
N ALA A 47 -2.77 -5.60 -3.22
CA ALA A 47 -3.99 -5.50 -2.43
C ALA A 47 -4.06 -6.52 -1.28
N GLU A 48 -3.39 -7.67 -1.36
CA GLU A 48 -3.27 -8.62 -0.26
C GLU A 48 -2.28 -8.11 0.80
N GLU A 49 -1.15 -7.55 0.38
CA GLU A 49 -0.15 -6.88 1.24
C GLU A 49 -0.78 -5.74 2.04
N GLU A 50 -1.55 -4.85 1.40
CA GLU A 50 -2.21 -3.75 2.13
C GLU A 50 -3.29 -4.22 3.12
N ARG A 51 -3.97 -5.34 2.83
CA ARG A 51 -4.88 -5.94 3.82
C ARG A 51 -4.11 -6.47 5.02
N PHE A 52 -2.93 -7.04 4.79
CA PHE A 52 -2.05 -7.45 5.87
C PHE A 52 -1.57 -6.24 6.68
N HIS A 53 -1.19 -5.13 6.04
CA HIS A 53 -0.85 -3.87 6.73
C HIS A 53 -1.99 -3.38 7.62
N ALA A 54 -3.21 -3.34 7.08
CA ALA A 54 -4.41 -2.94 7.83
C ALA A 54 -4.64 -3.84 9.05
N MET A 55 -4.50 -5.16 8.89
CA MET A 55 -4.66 -6.12 9.99
C MET A 55 -3.54 -6.01 11.03
N LYS A 56 -2.31 -5.74 10.61
CA LYS A 56 -1.18 -5.51 11.54
C LYS A 56 -1.45 -4.31 12.45
N PHE A 57 -2.01 -3.22 11.93
CA PHE A 57 -2.51 -2.10 12.76
C PHE A 57 -3.70 -2.49 13.63
N PHE A 58 -4.65 -3.26 13.09
CA PHE A 58 -5.82 -3.74 13.83
C PHE A 58 -5.39 -4.51 15.08
N ASP A 59 -4.53 -5.50 14.92
CA ASP A 59 -4.10 -6.38 16.00
C ASP A 59 -3.28 -5.59 17.03
N TYR A 60 -2.40 -4.70 16.58
CA TYR A 60 -1.66 -3.81 17.48
C TYR A 60 -2.57 -2.93 18.36
N VAL A 61 -3.65 -2.37 17.80
CA VAL A 61 -4.62 -1.59 18.57
C VAL A 61 -5.30 -2.46 19.63
N VAL A 62 -5.64 -3.71 19.31
CA VAL A 62 -6.24 -4.66 20.26
C VAL A 62 -5.25 -5.04 21.37
N GLU A 63 -3.99 -5.28 21.05
CA GLU A 63 -2.93 -5.58 22.02
C GLU A 63 -2.70 -4.44 23.02
N MET A 64 -2.92 -3.19 22.58
CA MET A 64 -2.85 -1.99 23.42
C MET A 64 -4.13 -1.75 24.25
N ASP A 65 -5.03 -2.74 24.34
CA ASP A 65 -6.36 -2.66 24.99
C ASP A 65 -7.24 -1.53 24.39
N GLY A 66 -7.03 -1.25 23.11
CA GLY A 66 -7.75 -0.27 22.32
C GLY A 66 -8.97 -0.85 21.60
N ARG A 67 -9.79 0.04 21.04
CA ARG A 67 -10.95 -0.35 20.22
C ARG A 67 -10.74 0.05 18.77
N VAL A 68 -10.80 -0.92 17.87
CA VAL A 68 -10.82 -0.67 16.43
C VAL A 68 -12.24 -0.29 15.97
N THR A 69 -12.32 0.71 15.09
CA THR A 69 -13.54 1.16 14.42
C THR A 69 -13.38 1.00 12.90
N ILE A 70 -14.11 0.04 12.32
CA ILE A 70 -14.12 -0.15 10.86
C ILE A 70 -15.05 0.89 10.23
N SER A 71 -14.47 1.73 9.37
CA SER A 71 -15.15 2.87 8.74
C SER A 71 -15.50 2.57 7.28
N ALA A 72 -16.43 3.35 6.73
CA ALA A 72 -16.71 3.33 5.30
C ALA A 72 -15.46 3.75 4.51
N LEU A 73 -15.25 3.11 3.36
CA LEU A 73 -14.17 3.40 2.42
C LEU A 73 -14.72 4.25 1.28
N ASP A 74 -13.90 5.18 0.82
CA ASP A 74 -14.23 6.01 -0.34
C ASP A 74 -14.12 5.17 -1.64
N GLU A 75 -14.83 5.58 -2.69
CA GLU A 75 -14.74 4.93 -4.00
C GLU A 75 -13.32 5.13 -4.58
N PRO A 76 -12.61 4.05 -4.98
CA PRO A 76 -11.30 4.19 -5.59
C PRO A 76 -11.40 4.78 -7.01
N GLN A 77 -10.32 5.37 -7.51
CA GLN A 77 -10.22 5.71 -8.92
C GLN A 77 -10.24 4.42 -9.76
N ASN A 78 -11.07 4.37 -10.79
CA ASN A 78 -11.18 3.22 -11.69
C ASN A 78 -10.62 3.46 -13.10
N GLU A 79 -10.46 4.73 -13.49
CA GLU A 79 -10.05 5.11 -14.84
C GLU A 79 -8.59 5.58 -14.86
N TYR A 80 -7.84 5.14 -15.87
CA TYR A 80 -6.44 5.49 -16.07
C TYR A 80 -6.17 5.69 -17.56
N THR A 81 -5.14 6.47 -17.90
CA THR A 81 -4.83 6.81 -19.29
C THR A 81 -3.86 5.84 -19.95
N SER A 82 -3.09 5.09 -19.16
CA SER A 82 -2.13 4.08 -19.62
C SER A 82 -1.61 3.26 -18.44
N ILE A 83 -0.95 2.12 -18.70
CA ILE A 83 -0.26 1.37 -17.64
C ILE A 83 0.80 2.19 -16.90
N LEU A 84 1.47 3.13 -17.59
CA LEU A 84 2.42 4.04 -16.93
C LEU A 84 1.71 4.98 -15.94
N ASP A 85 0.53 5.48 -16.32
CA ASP A 85 -0.29 6.33 -15.46
C ASP A 85 -0.78 5.57 -14.22
N VAL A 86 -1.20 4.30 -14.37
CA VAL A 86 -1.57 3.42 -13.24
C VAL A 86 -0.44 3.37 -12.20
N PHE A 87 0.79 3.08 -12.62
CA PHE A 87 1.94 3.00 -11.69
C PHE A 87 2.34 4.36 -11.13
N GLN A 88 2.21 5.45 -11.90
CA GLN A 88 2.45 6.81 -11.39
C GLN A 88 1.45 7.18 -10.30
N LYS A 89 0.17 6.83 -10.48
CA LYS A 89 -0.87 6.99 -9.46
C LYS A 89 -0.64 6.10 -8.24
N GLY A 90 -0.19 4.86 -8.43
CA GLY A 90 0.25 3.99 -7.34
C GLY A 90 1.38 4.62 -6.53
N LEU A 91 2.43 5.13 -7.18
CA LEU A 91 3.53 5.80 -6.48
C LEU A 91 3.10 7.10 -5.77
N GLU A 92 2.19 7.87 -6.36
CA GLU A 92 1.60 9.03 -5.70
C GLU A 92 0.86 8.63 -4.42
N HIS A 93 0.11 7.52 -4.47
CA HIS A 93 -0.58 6.96 -3.31
C HIS A 93 0.39 6.45 -2.24
N GLU A 94 1.43 5.69 -2.63
CA GLU A 94 2.46 5.22 -1.68
C GLU A 94 3.15 6.37 -0.94
N LYS A 95 3.46 7.47 -1.63
CA LYS A 95 4.00 8.66 -0.98
C LYS A 95 3.04 9.29 0.04
N LEU A 96 1.73 9.15 -0.17
CA LEU A 96 0.73 9.58 0.82
C LEU A 96 0.71 8.62 2.01
N VAL A 97 0.78 7.31 1.78
CA VAL A 97 0.90 6.30 2.86
C VAL A 97 2.14 6.62 3.71
N THR A 98 3.32 6.78 3.09
CA THR A 98 4.58 7.16 3.76
C THR A 98 4.43 8.43 4.60
N GLN A 99 3.82 9.48 4.05
CA GLN A 99 3.60 10.74 4.79
C GLN A 99 2.71 10.53 6.02
N ARG A 100 1.68 9.67 5.94
CA ARG A 100 0.81 9.36 7.07
C ARG A 100 1.56 8.58 8.15
N ILE A 101 2.37 7.59 7.76
CA ILE A 101 3.22 6.82 8.68
C ILE A 101 4.20 7.73 9.42
N TYR A 102 4.86 8.67 8.72
CA TYR A 102 5.74 9.65 9.36
C TYR A 102 4.98 10.54 10.34
N LYS A 103 3.81 11.05 9.94
CA LYS A 103 3.00 11.92 10.81
C LYS A 103 2.51 11.19 12.07
N LEU A 104 2.16 9.93 11.93
CA LEU A 104 1.77 9.05 13.04
C LEU A 104 2.96 8.75 13.97
N THR A 105 4.15 8.55 13.38
CA THR A 105 5.39 8.35 14.12
C THR A 105 5.79 9.59 14.91
N ASP A 106 5.73 10.77 14.29
CA ASP A 106 5.99 12.05 14.93
C ASP A 106 5.04 12.26 16.13
N LEU A 107 3.75 11.95 15.96
CA LEU A 107 2.79 12.02 17.06
C LEU A 107 3.14 11.09 18.22
N ALA A 108 3.50 9.83 17.92
CA ALA A 108 3.93 8.89 18.95
C ALA A 108 5.21 9.36 19.66
N MET A 109 6.15 9.98 18.94
CA MET A 109 7.37 10.59 19.52
C MET A 109 7.05 11.78 20.43
N GLU A 110 6.17 12.69 20.00
CA GLU A 110 5.72 13.84 20.80
C GLU A 110 5.09 13.38 22.13
N GLU A 111 4.27 12.34 22.07
CA GLU A 111 3.60 11.76 23.25
C GLU A 111 4.49 10.79 24.05
N ARG A 112 5.71 10.51 23.56
CA ARG A 112 6.65 9.53 24.12
C ARG A 112 6.02 8.14 24.27
N GLU A 113 5.17 7.76 23.32
CA GLU A 113 4.55 6.44 23.26
C GLU A 113 5.53 5.45 22.62
N HIS A 114 6.36 4.82 23.46
CA HIS A 114 7.49 4.01 23.00
C HIS A 114 7.07 2.73 22.26
N ALA A 115 5.93 2.14 22.59
CA ALA A 115 5.47 0.90 21.97
C ALA A 115 5.05 1.15 20.51
N THR A 116 4.31 2.22 20.26
CA THR A 116 3.82 2.67 18.95
C THR A 116 5.00 3.12 18.10
N ILE A 117 5.98 3.84 18.66
CA ILE A 117 7.23 4.17 17.94
C ILE A 117 7.95 2.88 17.48
N SER A 118 8.06 1.87 18.35
CA SER A 118 8.69 0.60 17.99
C SER A 118 7.90 -0.16 16.93
N PHE A 119 6.58 -0.14 17.01
CA PHE A 119 5.67 -0.78 16.06
C PHE A 119 5.74 -0.13 14.66
N LEU A 120 5.68 1.21 14.60
CA LEU A 120 5.70 1.96 13.34
C LEU A 120 7.02 1.87 12.57
N ARG A 121 8.11 1.48 13.23
CA ARG A 121 9.40 1.26 12.57
C ARG A 121 9.30 0.25 11.43
N TRP A 122 8.51 -0.81 11.61
CA TRP A 122 8.30 -1.81 10.55
C TRP A 122 7.71 -1.16 9.29
N PHE A 123 6.69 -0.30 9.45
CA PHE A 123 6.05 0.41 8.34
C PHE A 123 6.96 1.44 7.69
N ILE A 124 7.84 2.08 8.47
CA ILE A 124 8.85 3.01 7.91
C ILE A 124 9.79 2.27 6.97
N ASP A 125 10.29 1.10 7.41
CA ASP A 125 11.19 0.29 6.60
C ASP A 125 10.45 -0.28 5.36
N GLU A 126 9.21 -0.75 5.54
CA GLU A 126 8.34 -1.27 4.48
C GLU A 126 8.05 -0.22 3.38
N GLN A 127 7.68 1.00 3.77
CA GLN A 127 7.35 2.05 2.79
C GLN A 127 8.53 2.44 1.89
N VAL A 128 9.78 2.22 2.34
CA VAL A 128 10.96 2.42 1.49
C VAL A 128 11.00 1.36 0.37
N GLU A 129 10.65 0.12 0.69
CA GLU A 129 10.58 -0.99 -0.27
C GLU A 129 9.42 -0.80 -1.25
N GLU A 130 8.26 -0.36 -0.75
CA GLU A 130 7.07 -0.05 -1.57
C GLU A 130 7.36 1.04 -2.61
N GLU A 131 7.81 2.22 -2.16
CA GLU A 131 8.13 3.31 -3.07
C GLU A 131 9.23 2.92 -4.08
N SER A 132 10.21 2.11 -3.66
CA SER A 132 11.27 1.59 -4.54
C SER A 132 10.72 0.67 -5.64
N THR A 133 9.81 -0.23 -5.28
CA THR A 133 9.16 -1.19 -6.20
C THR A 133 8.40 -0.45 -7.29
N PHE A 134 7.54 0.50 -6.90
CA PHE A 134 6.79 1.32 -7.86
C PHE A 134 7.73 2.16 -8.75
N ASN A 135 8.73 2.83 -8.17
CA ASN A 135 9.70 3.61 -8.95
C ASN A 135 10.47 2.75 -9.97
N SER A 136 10.85 1.53 -9.60
CA SER A 136 11.56 0.60 -10.47
C SER A 136 10.73 0.24 -11.69
N ILE A 137 9.46 -0.12 -11.49
CA ILE A 137 8.54 -0.49 -12.57
C ILE A 137 8.24 0.71 -13.47
N ILE A 138 8.01 1.91 -12.90
CA ILE A 138 7.85 3.15 -13.68
C ILE A 138 9.05 3.38 -14.61
N LYS A 139 10.28 3.24 -14.09
CA LYS A 139 11.49 3.41 -14.90
C LYS A 139 11.60 2.35 -16.01
N LYS A 140 11.19 1.10 -15.76
CA LYS A 140 11.10 0.07 -16.79
C LYS A 140 10.10 0.47 -17.88
N LEU A 141 8.88 0.87 -17.50
CA LEU A 141 7.83 1.30 -18.43
C LEU A 141 8.27 2.50 -19.30
N GLN A 142 8.90 3.51 -18.70
CA GLN A 142 9.44 4.67 -19.42
C GLN A 142 10.54 4.31 -20.44
N ARG A 143 11.31 3.25 -20.17
CA ARG A 143 12.33 2.72 -21.09
C ARG A 143 11.73 1.86 -22.21
N ILE A 144 10.67 1.12 -21.91
CA ILE A 144 9.97 0.25 -22.88
C ILE A 144 9.28 1.10 -23.96
N ARG A 145 8.61 2.18 -23.58
CA ARG A 145 7.81 3.04 -24.47
C ARG A 145 6.80 2.23 -25.29
N ASP A 146 7.04 2.08 -26.58
CA ASP A 146 6.17 1.45 -27.58
C ASP A 146 6.62 0.02 -27.97
N ASN A 147 7.63 -0.55 -27.29
CA ASN A 147 8.11 -1.90 -27.57
C ASN A 147 7.21 -2.97 -26.95
N SER A 148 6.29 -3.52 -27.76
CA SER A 148 5.33 -4.54 -27.34
C SER A 148 5.98 -5.83 -26.80
N ASN A 149 7.09 -6.28 -27.38
CA ASN A 149 7.79 -7.48 -26.89
C ASN A 149 8.35 -7.25 -25.48
N ALA A 150 8.92 -6.08 -25.22
CA ALA A 150 9.45 -5.75 -23.90
C ALA A 150 8.32 -5.56 -22.86
N LEU A 151 7.17 -5.02 -23.28
CA LEU A 151 5.98 -4.95 -22.44
C LEU A 151 5.47 -6.34 -22.04
N TYR A 152 5.36 -7.25 -23.01
CA TYR A 152 4.94 -8.64 -22.76
C TYR A 152 5.90 -9.39 -21.81
N MET A 153 7.20 -9.15 -21.94
CA MET A 153 8.20 -9.72 -21.02
C MET A 153 8.02 -9.19 -19.58
N LEU A 154 7.75 -7.90 -19.42
CA LEU A 154 7.50 -7.30 -18.11
C LEU A 154 6.19 -7.84 -17.51
N ASP A 155 5.13 -7.96 -18.31
CA ASP A 155 3.88 -8.56 -17.87
C ASP A 155 4.12 -9.99 -17.35
N THR A 156 4.84 -10.81 -18.11
CA THR A 156 5.21 -12.17 -17.69
C THR A 156 6.02 -12.20 -16.38
N GLU A 157 6.95 -11.24 -16.18
CA GLU A 157 7.72 -11.09 -14.94
C GLU A 157 6.79 -10.81 -13.74
N LEU A 158 5.85 -9.87 -13.90
CA LEU A 158 4.93 -9.45 -12.84
C LEU A 158 3.88 -10.52 -12.49
N ALA A 159 3.55 -11.40 -13.44
CA ALA A 159 2.71 -12.58 -13.21
C ALA A 159 3.32 -13.56 -12.18
N GLN A 160 4.63 -13.49 -11.91
CA GLN A 160 5.29 -14.35 -10.92
C GLN A 160 5.27 -13.79 -9.50
N ARG A 161 4.77 -12.56 -9.28
CA ARG A 161 4.69 -11.98 -7.93
C ARG A 161 3.74 -12.83 -7.08
N THR A 162 4.17 -13.10 -5.86
CA THR A 162 3.38 -13.77 -4.82
C THR A 162 3.64 -13.07 -3.49
N PHE A 163 2.63 -12.96 -2.64
CA PHE A 163 2.81 -12.49 -1.28
C PHE A 163 2.92 -13.66 -0.31
N THR A 164 3.90 -13.60 0.59
CA THR A 164 3.99 -14.48 1.75
C THR A 164 4.15 -13.57 2.96
N PRO A 165 3.16 -13.53 3.87
CA PRO A 165 3.26 -12.69 5.06
C PRO A 165 4.54 -12.99 5.84
N PRO A 166 5.27 -11.96 6.31
CA PRO A 166 6.43 -12.18 7.16
C PRO A 166 6.00 -12.93 8.44
N ALA A 167 6.88 -13.81 8.92
CA ALA A 167 6.66 -14.47 10.21
C ALA A 167 6.61 -13.42 11.33
N GLU A 168 5.65 -13.58 12.25
CA GLU A 168 5.50 -12.76 13.46
C GLU A 168 6.70 -12.86 14.41
#